data_AF-A0A1Y0N5G8-F1
#
_entry.id   AF-A0A1Y0N5G8-F1
#
_cell.length_a   1.000
_cell.length_b   1.000
_cell.length_c   1.000
_cell.angle_alpha   90.00
_cell.angle_beta   90.00
_cell.angle_gamma   90.00
#
_symmetry.space_group_name_H-M   'P 1'
#
loop_
_entity.id
_entity.type
_entity.pdbx_description
1 polymer ?
#
loop_
_entity_poly.entity_id
_entity_poly.type
_entity_poly.pdbx_seq_one_letter_code
_entity_poly.pdbx_strand_id
1 'polypeptide(L)'
;MAAKGLLMRVGIDATFGHFNAPIHPNTLDYLYLPIPESKHSFHTGMETTYQGIRPFFDSWTQRNQSDLVFPEHLLGLNCHLDPDFESLTYGDQGIGRGNRVVQLEKGDFIAFFASFRSIPTPSAKPHLVYALFGILFVDKVCKVSELTEAQWNINAHSRRLTGNLDDLVVFGCPERSGRFEKAIPIGDYRSGAYRVTHKLLEAWGGLSVNDGFIQRSAVPPWFSNPVNFLSWLDGESPRLLHNNFGHSEATTPMKTLSSLSAGNRLFTYKVMYDSGSAPNPDHSVCTLALCKPAIRRVANVGDLVVGFAPGDSGRLVYCMRVTHVLTWAEYIEVCNGRSAHSSIEASTAKQLTKKVPKNAADSGDCIWTKASQYERALPSFSGHIEAGDFEHDVLHGCNVLLSTEFWYFGNGEKTNIQLSDGVLHNLIPGRGHKSNANSAVVDGTNRLDHLFIQFFNQQLEKHNLREYGVYGTPAITPNPLNDEEIGKCRRLQRDDDLHDDEDPPTRC
;
A
#
# COMPACT_ATOMS: atom_id res chain seq x y z
N MET A 1 -36.73 1.56 -1.29
CA MET A 1 -37.24 0.63 -0.26
C MET A 1 -36.32 0.69 0.95
N ALA A 2 -36.78 0.37 2.16
CA ALA A 2 -35.90 0.25 3.31
C ALA A 2 -34.95 -0.95 3.10
N ALA A 3 -33.65 -0.74 3.30
CA ALA A 3 -32.63 -1.79 3.15
C ALA A 3 -32.91 -2.95 4.11
N LYS A 4 -32.77 -4.19 3.64
CA LYS A 4 -32.79 -5.40 4.48
C LYS A 4 -31.39 -5.67 5.01
N GLY A 5 -31.34 -6.33 6.17
CA GLY A 5 -30.07 -6.72 6.80
C GLY A 5 -30.12 -8.16 7.28
N LEU A 6 -29.16 -8.98 6.84
CA LEU A 6 -29.02 -10.36 7.27
C LEU A 6 -27.87 -10.50 8.28
N LEU A 7 -28.08 -11.25 9.37
CA LEU A 7 -27.02 -11.59 10.32
C LEU A 7 -26.56 -13.03 10.08
N MET A 8 -25.34 -13.19 9.55
CA MET A 8 -24.82 -14.45 9.06
C MET A 8 -23.71 -15.00 9.96
N ARG A 9 -23.86 -16.27 10.40
CA ARG A 9 -22.81 -16.98 11.14
C ARG A 9 -21.89 -17.71 10.18
N VAL A 10 -20.60 -17.45 10.27
CA VAL A 10 -19.56 -18.08 9.45
C VAL A 10 -18.34 -18.46 10.30
N GLY A 11 -17.36 -19.11 9.67
CA GLY A 11 -16.10 -19.51 10.30
C GLY A 11 -16.12 -20.86 11.02
N ILE A 12 -14.90 -21.36 11.27
CA ILE A 12 -14.63 -22.64 11.92
C ILE A 12 -15.23 -22.70 13.34
N ASP A 13 -15.77 -23.86 13.72
CA ASP A 13 -16.26 -24.10 15.08
C ASP A 13 -15.98 -25.55 15.55
N ALA A 14 -16.35 -25.84 16.79
CA ALA A 14 -16.18 -27.17 17.37
C ALA A 14 -16.85 -28.32 16.57
N THR A 15 -17.85 -28.03 15.74
CA THR A 15 -18.45 -29.03 14.84
C THR A 15 -17.74 -29.07 13.50
N PHE A 16 -17.51 -27.92 12.87
CA PHE A 16 -16.89 -27.81 11.55
C PHE A 16 -15.45 -27.38 11.72
N GLY A 17 -14.53 -28.35 11.66
CA GLY A 17 -13.08 -28.15 11.82
C GLY A 17 -12.55 -28.44 13.23
N HIS A 18 -13.42 -28.76 14.20
CA HIS A 18 -13.04 -29.13 15.58
C HIS A 18 -12.14 -28.10 16.27
N PHE A 19 -12.31 -26.84 15.92
CA PHE A 19 -11.52 -25.72 16.42
C PHE A 19 -12.34 -24.43 16.34
N ASN A 20 -12.10 -23.50 17.25
CA ASN A 20 -12.68 -22.16 17.20
C ASN A 20 -11.55 -21.17 16.97
N ALA A 21 -11.72 -20.30 15.98
CA ALA A 21 -10.82 -19.20 15.69
C ALA A 21 -10.44 -18.40 16.96
N PRO A 22 -9.19 -17.96 17.12
CA PRO A 22 -8.75 -17.31 18.35
C PRO A 22 -9.14 -15.82 18.41
N ILE A 23 -9.34 -15.34 19.64
CA ILE A 23 -9.53 -13.91 19.95
C ILE A 23 -8.80 -13.55 21.25
N HIS A 24 -8.24 -12.35 21.32
CA HIS A 24 -7.68 -11.79 22.54
C HIS A 24 -8.81 -11.08 23.33
N PRO A 25 -9.10 -11.49 24.58
CA PRO A 25 -10.31 -11.07 25.29
C PRO A 25 -10.36 -9.56 25.62
N ASN A 26 -9.20 -8.92 25.81
CA ASN A 26 -9.14 -7.48 26.15
C ASN A 26 -9.01 -6.56 24.93
N THR A 27 -8.16 -6.89 23.96
CA THR A 27 -7.90 -6.04 22.80
C THR A 27 -8.91 -6.24 21.67
N LEU A 28 -9.68 -7.36 21.72
CA LEU A 28 -10.63 -7.80 20.69
C LEU A 28 -10.01 -8.06 19.32
N ASP A 29 -8.68 -8.19 19.30
CA ASP A 29 -7.94 -8.67 18.16
C ASP A 29 -8.19 -10.17 17.97
N TYR A 30 -8.34 -10.60 16.73
CA TYR A 30 -8.81 -11.94 16.37
C TYR A 30 -8.21 -12.39 15.04
N LEU A 31 -8.28 -13.68 14.78
CA LEU A 31 -7.97 -14.24 13.46
C LEU A 31 -9.19 -15.00 12.94
N TYR A 32 -9.76 -14.56 11.82
CA TYR A 32 -10.80 -15.32 11.14
C TYR A 32 -10.21 -16.60 10.53
N LEU A 33 -10.88 -17.72 10.76
CA LEU A 33 -10.57 -18.99 10.11
C LEU A 33 -11.83 -19.54 9.44
N PRO A 34 -11.81 -19.82 8.12
CA PRO A 34 -12.96 -20.40 7.43
C PRO A 34 -13.19 -21.85 7.85
N ILE A 35 -14.36 -22.40 7.54
CA ILE A 35 -14.65 -23.82 7.76
C ILE A 35 -13.82 -24.69 6.79
N PRO A 36 -13.55 -25.96 7.11
CA PRO A 36 -12.94 -26.88 6.16
C PRO A 36 -13.83 -27.04 4.93
N GLU A 37 -13.21 -27.08 3.75
CA GLU A 37 -13.94 -27.31 2.50
C GLU A 37 -14.32 -28.77 2.37
N SER A 38 -15.50 -29.01 1.81
CA SER A 38 -15.95 -30.36 1.45
C SER A 38 -15.07 -30.93 0.33
N LYS A 39 -15.19 -32.23 0.05
CA LYS A 39 -14.39 -32.90 -0.99
C LYS A 39 -14.76 -32.37 -2.39
N HIS A 40 -14.16 -31.26 -2.78
CA HIS A 40 -14.26 -30.64 -4.09
C HIS A 40 -12.89 -30.55 -4.76
N SER A 41 -12.88 -30.61 -6.08
CA SER A 41 -11.73 -30.24 -6.90
C SER A 41 -11.80 -28.75 -7.22
N PHE A 42 -10.64 -28.12 -7.45
CA PHE A 42 -10.52 -26.69 -7.74
C PHE A 42 -9.91 -26.49 -9.12
N HIS A 43 -10.17 -25.32 -9.70
CA HIS A 43 -9.35 -24.84 -10.81
C HIS A 43 -7.89 -24.71 -10.34
N THR A 44 -6.94 -24.99 -11.24
CA THR A 44 -5.51 -25.07 -10.89
C THR A 44 -5.02 -23.80 -10.19
N GLY A 45 -4.50 -23.94 -8.96
CA GLY A 45 -3.94 -22.84 -8.17
C GLY A 45 -4.97 -21.93 -7.51
N MET A 46 -6.25 -22.29 -7.55
CA MET A 46 -7.34 -21.52 -6.93
C MET A 46 -7.79 -22.08 -5.58
N GLU A 47 -7.16 -23.15 -5.10
CA GLU A 47 -7.42 -23.68 -3.77
C GLU A 47 -6.99 -22.70 -2.66
N THR A 48 -7.82 -22.58 -1.63
CA THR A 48 -7.43 -21.90 -0.39
C THR A 48 -7.12 -22.95 0.66
N THR A 49 -5.91 -22.92 1.24
CA THR A 49 -5.43 -23.98 2.15
C THR A 49 -5.14 -23.44 3.54
N TYR A 50 -5.34 -24.26 4.57
CA TYR A 50 -4.91 -23.90 5.92
C TYR A 50 -3.40 -23.73 6.03
N GLN A 51 -2.62 -24.44 5.20
CA GLN A 51 -1.18 -24.24 5.07
C GLN A 51 -0.83 -22.81 4.65
N GLY A 52 -1.62 -22.21 3.75
CA GLY A 52 -1.48 -20.80 3.35
C GLY A 52 -1.92 -19.81 4.43
N ILE A 53 -2.81 -20.21 5.34
CA ILE A 53 -3.29 -19.37 6.46
C ILE A 53 -2.30 -19.38 7.65
N ARG A 54 -1.54 -20.47 7.83
CA ARG A 54 -0.62 -20.66 8.97
C ARG A 54 0.30 -19.46 9.26
N PRO A 55 0.96 -18.81 8.28
CA PRO A 55 1.80 -17.66 8.58
C PRO A 55 1.06 -16.50 9.27
N PHE A 56 -0.21 -16.27 8.94
CA PHE A 56 -1.04 -15.26 9.59
C PHE A 56 -1.41 -15.66 11.01
N PHE A 57 -1.62 -16.94 11.26
CA PHE A 57 -1.83 -17.46 12.61
C PHE A 57 -0.58 -17.29 13.46
N ASP A 58 0.59 -17.67 12.94
CA ASP A 58 1.88 -17.55 13.65
C ASP A 58 2.19 -16.07 13.95
N SER A 59 1.91 -15.16 13.01
CA SER A 59 2.03 -13.72 13.24
C SER A 59 1.04 -13.21 14.31
N TRP A 60 -0.20 -13.69 14.27
CA TRP A 60 -1.23 -13.32 15.25
C TRP A 60 -0.87 -13.78 16.66
N THR A 61 -0.38 -15.01 16.82
CA THR A 61 0.03 -15.55 18.14
C THR A 61 1.23 -14.81 18.69
N GLN A 62 2.23 -14.52 17.85
CA GLN A 62 3.40 -13.72 18.24
C GLN A 62 2.98 -12.33 18.75
N ARG A 63 2.13 -11.62 18.00
CA ARG A 63 1.71 -10.25 18.34
C ARG A 63 0.80 -10.20 19.58
N ASN A 64 0.05 -11.26 19.85
CA ASN A 64 -0.77 -11.40 21.04
C ASN A 64 -0.08 -12.12 22.20
N GLN A 65 1.23 -12.41 22.08
CA GLN A 65 2.01 -13.11 23.11
C GLN A 65 1.32 -14.40 23.59
N SER A 66 0.81 -15.18 22.63
CA SER A 66 0.03 -16.39 22.90
C SER A 66 0.82 -17.64 22.55
N ASP A 67 0.80 -18.63 23.45
CA ASP A 67 1.37 -19.97 23.21
C ASP A 67 0.44 -20.89 22.40
N LEU A 68 -0.61 -20.34 21.77
CA LEU A 68 -1.55 -21.12 20.99
C LEU A 68 -0.86 -21.72 19.75
N VAL A 69 -1.07 -23.01 19.52
CA VAL A 69 -0.48 -23.74 18.39
C VAL A 69 -1.53 -23.94 17.29
N PHE A 70 -1.11 -23.83 16.04
CA PHE A 70 -1.98 -24.11 14.90
C PHE A 70 -2.46 -25.57 14.93
N PRO A 71 -3.75 -25.88 14.73
CA PRO A 71 -4.24 -27.25 14.77
C PRO A 71 -3.69 -28.11 13.62
N GLU A 72 -2.83 -29.07 13.94
CA GLU A 72 -2.12 -29.89 12.93
C GLU A 72 -3.06 -30.66 11.99
N HIS A 73 -4.22 -31.11 12.50
CA HIS A 73 -5.21 -31.84 11.71
C HIS A 73 -5.81 -31.01 10.57
N LEU A 74 -5.64 -29.68 10.58
CA LEU A 74 -6.11 -28.78 9.52
C LEU A 74 -5.09 -28.57 8.40
N LEU A 75 -3.78 -28.76 8.64
CA LEU A 75 -2.72 -28.35 7.70
C LEU A 75 -2.81 -29.02 6.32
N GLY A 76 -3.35 -30.24 6.25
CA GLY A 76 -3.57 -30.97 4.99
C GLY A 76 -4.90 -30.70 4.31
N LEU A 77 -5.72 -29.78 4.83
CA LEU A 77 -7.07 -29.52 4.34
C LEU A 77 -7.17 -28.19 3.59
N ASN A 78 -8.10 -28.17 2.63
CA ASN A 78 -8.56 -26.94 2.00
C ASN A 78 -9.64 -26.28 2.87
N CYS A 79 -9.81 -24.98 2.72
CA CYS A 79 -10.78 -24.18 3.47
C CYS A 79 -11.77 -23.52 2.52
N HIS A 80 -13.01 -23.38 2.98
CA HIS A 80 -14.09 -22.73 2.28
C HIS A 80 -14.11 -21.25 2.67
N LEU A 81 -13.31 -20.44 1.97
CA LEU A 81 -13.14 -19.01 2.28
C LEU A 81 -14.37 -18.19 1.86
N ASP A 82 -15.36 -18.14 2.74
CA ASP A 82 -16.55 -17.31 2.64
C ASP A 82 -16.97 -16.75 4.01
N PRO A 83 -17.10 -15.43 4.19
CA PRO A 83 -16.88 -14.37 3.19
C PRO A 83 -15.41 -14.22 2.79
N ASP A 84 -15.19 -13.67 1.60
CA ASP A 84 -13.89 -13.23 1.11
C ASP A 84 -13.83 -11.69 1.11
N PHE A 85 -13.11 -11.12 2.07
CA PHE A 85 -13.00 -9.67 2.22
C PHE A 85 -11.93 -9.02 1.34
N GLU A 86 -11.08 -9.80 0.67
CA GLU A 86 -10.14 -9.26 -0.32
C GLU A 86 -10.88 -8.95 -1.62
N SER A 87 -11.75 -9.86 -2.04
CA SER A 87 -12.62 -9.66 -3.22
C SER A 87 -13.97 -9.03 -2.89
N LEU A 88 -14.29 -8.85 -1.60
CA LEU A 88 -15.57 -8.39 -1.07
C LEU A 88 -16.75 -9.24 -1.59
N THR A 89 -16.63 -10.55 -1.49
CA THR A 89 -17.66 -11.49 -1.93
C THR A 89 -18.13 -12.41 -0.81
N TYR A 90 -19.35 -12.95 -0.98
CA TYR A 90 -19.88 -14.02 -0.16
C TYR A 90 -20.69 -14.98 -1.02
N GLY A 91 -20.35 -16.27 -0.96
CA GLY A 91 -21.03 -17.32 -1.69
C GLY A 91 -22.08 -18.06 -0.87
N ASP A 92 -23.15 -18.50 -1.52
CA ASP A 92 -24.16 -19.37 -0.91
C ASP A 92 -24.85 -20.25 -1.99
N GLN A 93 -25.31 -21.44 -1.61
CA GLN A 93 -26.02 -22.36 -2.51
C GLN A 93 -27.45 -21.90 -2.87
N GLY A 94 -27.99 -20.88 -2.19
CA GLY A 94 -29.34 -20.37 -2.44
C GLY A 94 -30.46 -21.34 -2.02
N ILE A 95 -30.12 -22.42 -1.31
CA ILE A 95 -31.05 -23.41 -0.76
C ILE A 95 -30.89 -23.52 0.76
N GLY A 96 -31.98 -23.89 1.45
CA GLY A 96 -31.97 -24.08 2.90
C GLY A 96 -31.63 -22.78 3.65
N ARG A 97 -30.44 -22.72 4.26
CA ARG A 97 -29.90 -21.50 4.90
C ARG A 97 -29.78 -20.34 3.91
N GLY A 98 -29.49 -20.65 2.66
CA GLY A 98 -29.34 -19.72 1.54
C GLY A 98 -30.61 -19.06 1.02
N ASN A 99 -31.78 -19.57 1.40
CA ASN A 99 -33.07 -19.05 0.92
C ASN A 99 -33.27 -17.54 1.22
N ARG A 100 -32.57 -17.02 2.23
CA ARG A 100 -32.58 -15.59 2.56
C ARG A 100 -31.58 -14.77 1.73
N VAL A 101 -30.48 -15.38 1.29
CA VAL A 101 -29.49 -14.74 0.42
C VAL A 101 -30.09 -14.42 -0.95
N VAL A 102 -30.96 -15.30 -1.46
CA VAL A 102 -31.73 -15.09 -2.71
C VAL A 102 -32.58 -13.80 -2.69
N GLN A 103 -32.95 -13.32 -1.50
CA GLN A 103 -33.82 -12.14 -1.32
C GLN A 103 -33.06 -10.82 -1.21
N LEU A 104 -31.73 -10.86 -1.27
CA LEU A 104 -30.87 -9.69 -1.15
C LEU A 104 -30.78 -8.95 -2.49
N GLU A 105 -30.92 -7.64 -2.41
CA GLU A 105 -30.83 -6.73 -3.55
C GLU A 105 -29.79 -5.63 -3.28
N LYS A 106 -29.43 -4.87 -4.32
CA LYS A 106 -28.52 -3.74 -4.18
C LYS A 106 -29.01 -2.77 -3.09
N GLY A 107 -28.12 -2.43 -2.16
CA GLY A 107 -28.40 -1.56 -1.02
C GLY A 107 -28.77 -2.30 0.28
N ASP A 108 -29.04 -3.61 0.23
CA ASP A 108 -29.14 -4.46 1.42
C ASP A 108 -27.75 -4.72 2.02
N PHE A 109 -27.67 -5.41 3.17
CA PHE A 109 -26.39 -5.80 3.76
C PHE A 109 -26.41 -7.18 4.43
N ILE A 110 -25.22 -7.76 4.57
CA ILE A 110 -24.93 -8.94 5.38
C ILE A 110 -23.92 -8.56 6.46
N ALA A 111 -24.29 -8.71 7.72
CA ALA A 111 -23.39 -8.59 8.86
C ALA A 111 -22.88 -9.99 9.24
N PHE A 112 -21.57 -10.16 9.33
CA PHE A 112 -20.94 -11.45 9.62
C PHE A 112 -20.51 -11.54 11.07
N PHE A 113 -20.85 -12.65 11.71
CA PHE A 113 -20.38 -12.99 13.05
C PHE A 113 -19.82 -14.41 13.10
N ALA A 114 -18.94 -14.65 14.05
CA ALA A 114 -18.35 -15.96 14.27
C ALA A 114 -18.29 -16.27 15.78
N SER A 115 -18.07 -17.54 16.09
CA SER A 115 -17.77 -18.00 17.46
C SER A 115 -16.27 -18.16 17.63
N PHE A 116 -15.64 -17.22 18.30
CA PHE A 116 -14.22 -17.26 18.64
C PHE A 116 -13.99 -17.95 19.98
N ARG A 117 -12.77 -18.43 20.22
CA ARG A 117 -12.32 -18.87 21.54
C ARG A 117 -11.29 -17.88 22.07
N SER A 118 -11.54 -17.35 23.26
CA SER A 118 -10.58 -16.45 23.89
C SER A 118 -9.30 -17.22 24.25
N ILE A 119 -8.14 -16.61 23.99
CA ILE A 119 -6.88 -17.13 24.53
C ILE A 119 -6.89 -17.05 26.07
N PRO A 120 -6.14 -17.92 26.78
CA PRO A 120 -6.04 -17.86 28.23
C PRO A 120 -5.39 -16.54 28.67
N THR A 121 -5.85 -16.01 29.81
CA THR A 121 -5.22 -14.87 30.49
C THR A 121 -4.99 -15.23 31.95
N PRO A 122 -4.10 -14.53 32.68
CA PRO A 122 -3.90 -14.79 34.11
C PRO A 122 -5.18 -14.68 34.94
N SER A 123 -6.16 -13.89 34.48
CA SER A 123 -7.40 -13.58 35.20
C SER A 123 -8.61 -14.41 34.76
N ALA A 124 -8.58 -15.10 33.62
CA ALA A 124 -9.75 -15.81 33.10
C ALA A 124 -9.40 -17.03 32.24
N LYS A 125 -10.19 -18.10 32.42
CA LYS A 125 -10.15 -19.29 31.55
C LYS A 125 -10.67 -18.94 30.15
N PRO A 126 -10.18 -19.64 29.10
CA PRO A 126 -10.74 -19.55 27.76
C PRO A 126 -12.26 -19.71 27.76
N HIS A 127 -12.98 -18.92 26.98
CA HIS A 127 -14.43 -19.05 26.79
C HIS A 127 -14.81 -18.70 25.34
N LEU A 128 -16.05 -18.99 24.95
CA LEU A 128 -16.54 -18.62 23.62
C LEU A 128 -16.95 -17.15 23.59
N VAL A 129 -16.58 -16.47 22.53
CA VAL A 129 -16.96 -15.08 22.25
C VAL A 129 -17.66 -15.04 20.91
N TYR A 130 -18.95 -14.72 20.91
CA TYR A 130 -19.69 -14.47 19.66
C TYR A 130 -19.55 -13.01 19.31
N ALA A 131 -18.93 -12.72 18.18
CA ALA A 131 -18.60 -11.35 17.80
C ALA A 131 -18.84 -11.08 16.31
N LEU A 132 -19.32 -9.88 16.02
CA LEU A 132 -19.31 -9.34 14.66
C LEU A 132 -17.87 -9.09 14.24
N PHE A 133 -17.57 -9.38 12.98
CA PHE A 133 -16.21 -9.25 12.47
C PHE A 133 -16.14 -8.76 11.03
N GLY A 134 -17.27 -8.41 10.41
CA GLY A 134 -17.31 -7.83 9.08
C GLY A 134 -18.72 -7.54 8.60
N ILE A 135 -18.82 -6.77 7.53
CA ILE A 135 -20.08 -6.42 6.87
C ILE A 135 -19.87 -6.35 5.35
N LEU A 136 -20.86 -6.76 4.57
CA LEU A 136 -20.93 -6.50 3.13
C LEU A 136 -22.23 -5.74 2.83
N PHE A 137 -22.12 -4.57 2.20
CA PHE A 137 -23.26 -3.88 1.60
C PHE A 137 -23.42 -4.35 0.17
N VAL A 138 -24.55 -4.92 -0.17
CA VAL A 138 -24.80 -5.58 -1.45
C VAL A 138 -24.75 -4.55 -2.58
N ASP A 139 -23.83 -4.73 -3.52
CA ASP A 139 -23.80 -4.01 -4.79
C ASP A 139 -24.54 -4.80 -5.87
N LYS A 140 -24.29 -6.11 -5.96
CA LYS A 140 -25.00 -7.03 -6.85
C LYS A 140 -24.98 -8.45 -6.31
N VAL A 141 -25.90 -9.27 -6.81
CA VAL A 141 -25.93 -10.72 -6.62
C VAL A 141 -26.00 -11.37 -8.00
N CYS A 142 -25.15 -12.34 -8.29
CA CYS A 142 -25.20 -13.11 -9.53
C CYS A 142 -24.96 -14.59 -9.26
N LYS A 143 -25.24 -15.44 -10.24
CA LYS A 143 -24.86 -16.85 -10.18
C LYS A 143 -23.40 -17.05 -10.55
N VAL A 144 -22.82 -18.18 -10.11
CA VAL A 144 -21.48 -18.61 -10.57
C VAL A 144 -21.41 -18.76 -12.08
N SER A 145 -22.49 -19.23 -12.73
CA SER A 145 -22.60 -19.32 -14.20
C SER A 145 -22.46 -17.98 -14.94
N GLU A 146 -22.66 -16.86 -14.25
CA GLU A 146 -22.53 -15.52 -14.83
C GLU A 146 -21.11 -14.96 -14.71
N LEU A 147 -20.21 -15.64 -13.99
CA LEU A 147 -18.83 -15.23 -13.83
C LEU A 147 -17.95 -15.74 -14.98
N THR A 148 -17.04 -14.89 -15.42
CA THR A 148 -16.01 -15.26 -16.40
C THR A 148 -14.88 -16.06 -15.75
N GLU A 149 -14.10 -16.78 -16.56
CA GLU A 149 -12.94 -17.55 -16.08
C GLU A 149 -11.93 -16.69 -15.30
N ALA A 150 -11.72 -15.44 -15.74
CA ALA A 150 -10.87 -14.47 -15.05
C ALA A 150 -11.37 -14.07 -13.65
N GLN A 151 -12.63 -14.41 -13.32
CA GLN A 151 -13.29 -14.09 -12.06
C GLN A 151 -13.45 -15.31 -11.15
N TRP A 152 -13.05 -16.52 -11.58
CA TRP A 152 -13.28 -17.71 -10.76
C TRP A 152 -12.51 -17.71 -9.43
N ASN A 153 -11.41 -16.97 -9.34
CA ASN A 153 -10.60 -16.87 -8.13
C ASN A 153 -11.19 -15.97 -7.03
N ILE A 154 -12.31 -15.27 -7.25
CA ILE A 154 -12.81 -14.22 -6.34
C ILE A 154 -13.74 -14.71 -5.24
N ASN A 155 -14.24 -15.95 -5.30
CA ASN A 155 -15.17 -16.52 -4.32
C ASN A 155 -15.00 -18.05 -4.18
N ALA A 156 -15.25 -18.63 -3.00
CA ALA A 156 -15.05 -20.07 -2.81
C ALA A 156 -15.96 -20.93 -3.69
N HIS A 157 -17.17 -20.47 -4.01
CA HIS A 157 -18.09 -21.21 -4.88
C HIS A 157 -17.63 -21.22 -6.35
N SER A 158 -16.97 -20.16 -6.83
CA SER A 158 -16.43 -20.09 -8.19
C SER A 158 -15.07 -20.76 -8.36
N ARG A 159 -14.31 -20.97 -7.28
CA ARG A 159 -13.00 -21.67 -7.32
C ARG A 159 -13.14 -23.18 -7.58
N ARG A 160 -14.32 -23.75 -7.35
CA ARG A 160 -14.59 -25.20 -7.49
C ARG A 160 -14.70 -25.60 -8.97
N LEU A 161 -13.91 -26.57 -9.39
CA LEU A 161 -13.95 -27.15 -10.74
C LEU A 161 -15.27 -27.90 -11.01
N THR A 162 -15.81 -28.57 -9.99
CA THR A 162 -17.06 -29.33 -10.06
C THR A 162 -18.14 -28.72 -9.16
N GLY A 163 -18.15 -27.38 -9.05
CA GLY A 163 -19.13 -26.62 -8.29
C GLY A 163 -20.50 -26.55 -8.96
N ASN A 164 -21.51 -26.14 -8.20
CA ASN A 164 -22.84 -25.88 -8.74
C ASN A 164 -22.87 -24.47 -9.36
N LEU A 165 -23.17 -24.39 -10.66
CA LEU A 165 -23.19 -23.13 -11.41
C LEU A 165 -24.37 -22.22 -11.06
N ASP A 166 -25.36 -22.74 -10.33
CA ASP A 166 -26.49 -21.97 -9.80
C ASP A 166 -26.23 -21.39 -8.40
N ASP A 167 -25.09 -21.70 -7.78
CA ASP A 167 -24.69 -21.06 -6.52
C ASP A 167 -24.59 -19.53 -6.72
N LEU A 168 -24.96 -18.78 -5.69
CA LEU A 168 -24.97 -17.33 -5.69
C LEU A 168 -23.65 -16.77 -5.19
N VAL A 169 -23.24 -15.65 -5.77
CA VAL A 169 -22.15 -14.80 -5.31
C VAL A 169 -22.69 -13.39 -5.08
N VAL A 170 -22.66 -12.96 -3.82
CA VAL A 170 -23.00 -11.61 -3.39
C VAL A 170 -21.73 -10.76 -3.45
N PHE A 171 -21.79 -9.61 -4.11
CA PHE A 171 -20.70 -8.64 -4.19
C PHE A 171 -20.97 -7.45 -3.28
N GLY A 172 -19.95 -7.05 -2.53
CA GLY A 172 -19.97 -5.89 -1.65
C GLY A 172 -19.58 -4.58 -2.33
N CYS A 173 -20.15 -3.46 -1.89
CA CYS A 173 -19.71 -2.11 -2.22
C CYS A 173 -18.39 -1.79 -1.49
N PRO A 174 -17.28 -1.48 -2.20
CA PRO A 174 -15.96 -1.27 -1.59
C PRO A 174 -15.87 -0.14 -0.57
N GLU A 175 -16.73 0.88 -0.68
CA GLU A 175 -16.66 2.06 0.19
C GLU A 175 -17.22 1.80 1.60
N ARG A 176 -18.00 0.73 1.76
CA ARG A 176 -18.79 0.46 2.98
C ARG A 176 -18.67 -0.98 3.48
N SER A 177 -18.04 -1.85 2.71
CA SER A 177 -17.89 -3.27 3.00
C SER A 177 -16.49 -3.57 3.51
N GLY A 178 -16.35 -4.59 4.33
CA GLY A 178 -15.04 -5.04 4.78
C GLY A 178 -15.09 -5.85 6.07
N ARG A 179 -13.94 -6.44 6.37
CA ARG A 179 -13.68 -7.09 7.65
C ARG A 179 -13.39 -6.02 8.70
N PHE A 180 -13.82 -6.21 9.94
CA PHE A 180 -13.49 -5.29 11.02
C PHE A 180 -12.05 -5.50 11.48
N GLU A 181 -11.33 -4.42 11.80
CA GLU A 181 -9.99 -4.54 12.39
C GLU A 181 -10.03 -5.25 13.75
N LYS A 182 -11.05 -4.94 14.55
CA LYS A 182 -11.34 -5.59 15.84
C LYS A 182 -12.73 -6.19 15.82
N ALA A 183 -12.89 -7.33 16.47
CA ALA A 183 -14.21 -7.94 16.60
C ALA A 183 -15.07 -7.16 17.61
N ILE A 184 -16.38 -7.16 17.42
CA ILE A 184 -17.33 -6.53 18.35
C ILE A 184 -18.14 -7.65 19.04
N PRO A 185 -17.89 -7.97 20.32
CA PRO A 185 -18.66 -8.96 21.04
C PRO A 185 -20.15 -8.61 21.07
N ILE A 186 -21.00 -9.55 20.68
CA ILE A 186 -22.45 -9.37 20.63
C ILE A 186 -23.21 -10.34 21.52
N GLY A 187 -22.56 -11.41 21.98
CA GLY A 187 -23.23 -12.53 22.62
C GLY A 187 -23.01 -12.64 24.13
N ASP A 188 -24.07 -13.01 24.85
CA ASP A 188 -24.02 -13.51 26.23
C ASP A 188 -24.63 -14.92 26.33
N TYR A 189 -24.18 -15.70 27.32
CA TYR A 189 -24.74 -17.02 27.58
C TYR A 189 -25.90 -16.89 28.57
N ARG A 190 -27.12 -17.13 28.10
CA ARG A 190 -28.34 -17.02 28.91
C ARG A 190 -29.38 -18.05 28.48
N SER A 191 -30.11 -18.58 29.47
CA SER A 191 -31.15 -19.61 29.24
C SER A 191 -30.65 -20.82 28.43
N GLY A 192 -29.43 -21.29 28.73
CA GLY A 192 -28.83 -22.47 28.10
C GLY A 192 -28.23 -22.27 26.71
N ALA A 193 -28.23 -21.04 26.16
CA ALA A 193 -27.75 -20.75 24.82
C ALA A 193 -27.00 -19.42 24.72
N TYR A 194 -26.19 -19.25 23.67
CA TYR A 194 -25.67 -17.92 23.32
C TYR A 194 -26.69 -17.13 22.54
N ARG A 195 -26.90 -15.89 22.98
CA ARG A 195 -27.87 -14.95 22.44
C ARG A 195 -27.24 -13.58 22.31
N VAL A 196 -27.77 -12.76 21.41
CA VAL A 196 -27.44 -11.33 21.39
C VAL A 196 -27.83 -10.73 22.75
N THR A 197 -26.95 -9.90 23.32
CA THR A 197 -27.22 -9.28 24.62
C THR A 197 -28.51 -8.47 24.58
N HIS A 198 -29.20 -8.35 25.73
CA HIS A 198 -30.44 -7.57 25.81
C HIS A 198 -30.24 -6.11 25.36
N LYS A 199 -29.14 -5.48 25.78
CA LYS A 199 -28.79 -4.11 25.40
C LYS A 199 -28.67 -3.95 23.88
N LEU A 200 -28.02 -4.90 23.20
CA LEU A 200 -27.86 -4.85 21.74
C LEU A 200 -29.17 -5.16 21.02
N LEU A 201 -29.97 -6.12 21.50
CA LEU A 201 -31.28 -6.40 20.91
C LEU A 201 -32.20 -5.17 20.96
N GLU A 202 -32.20 -4.45 22.08
CA GLU A 202 -32.93 -3.20 22.23
C GLU A 202 -32.41 -2.14 21.27
N ALA A 203 -31.08 -1.93 21.23
CA ALA A 203 -30.44 -0.96 20.34
C ALA A 203 -30.72 -1.26 18.85
N TRP A 204 -30.69 -2.52 18.43
CA TRP A 204 -30.93 -2.94 17.05
C TRP A 204 -32.41 -2.98 16.66
N GLY A 205 -33.33 -2.81 17.63
CA GLY A 205 -34.77 -2.99 17.40
C GLY A 205 -35.19 -4.46 17.17
N GLY A 206 -34.36 -5.41 17.61
CA GLY A 206 -34.63 -6.85 17.56
C GLY A 206 -34.16 -7.58 16.29
N LEU A 207 -34.30 -8.90 16.33
CA LEU A 207 -34.00 -9.83 15.23
C LEU A 207 -35.22 -10.69 14.94
N SER A 208 -35.29 -11.26 13.73
CA SER A 208 -36.37 -12.19 13.35
C SER A 208 -36.34 -13.52 14.13
N VAL A 209 -35.25 -13.81 14.84
CA VAL A 209 -35.11 -15.01 15.67
C VAL A 209 -35.50 -14.70 17.11
N ASN A 210 -36.17 -15.65 17.76
CA ASN A 210 -36.62 -15.49 19.13
C ASN A 210 -35.43 -15.21 20.07
N ASP A 211 -35.52 -14.09 20.79
CA ASP A 211 -34.60 -13.70 21.85
C ASP A 211 -33.13 -13.76 21.40
N GLY A 212 -32.87 -13.32 20.17
CA GLY A 212 -31.52 -13.13 19.63
C GLY A 212 -30.63 -14.38 19.59
N PHE A 213 -31.18 -15.58 19.43
CA PHE A 213 -30.38 -16.81 19.38
C PHE A 213 -29.31 -16.80 18.27
N ILE A 214 -28.04 -17.04 18.61
CA ILE A 214 -26.89 -16.89 17.69
C ILE A 214 -25.93 -18.10 17.64
N GLN A 215 -26.24 -19.25 18.25
CA GLN A 215 -25.38 -20.43 18.11
C GLN A 215 -25.50 -21.04 16.71
N ARG A 216 -26.43 -21.96 16.46
CA ARG A 216 -26.61 -22.55 15.13
C ARG A 216 -28.07 -22.48 14.74
N SER A 217 -28.43 -21.46 13.97
CA SER A 217 -29.77 -21.36 13.38
C SER A 217 -29.79 -21.99 11.99
N ALA A 218 -30.77 -22.86 11.71
CA ALA A 218 -31.02 -23.35 10.34
C ALA A 218 -31.45 -22.21 9.39
N VAL A 219 -31.85 -21.05 9.93
CA VAL A 219 -32.33 -19.91 9.17
C VAL A 219 -31.62 -18.64 9.70
N PRO A 220 -30.72 -18.00 8.92
CA PRO A 220 -29.99 -16.81 9.37
C PRO A 220 -30.95 -15.65 9.68
N PRO A 221 -30.91 -15.00 10.86
CA PRO A 221 -31.89 -14.00 11.25
C PRO A 221 -31.82 -12.70 10.41
N TRP A 222 -32.98 -12.10 10.15
CA TRP A 222 -33.08 -10.73 9.63
C TRP A 222 -33.00 -9.75 10.80
N PHE A 223 -32.44 -8.57 10.56
CA PHE A 223 -32.64 -7.42 11.44
C PHE A 223 -34.09 -6.93 11.31
N SER A 224 -34.79 -6.83 12.44
CA SER A 224 -36.17 -6.34 12.46
C SER A 224 -36.24 -4.84 12.15
N ASN A 225 -35.19 -4.09 12.54
CA ASN A 225 -35.00 -2.70 12.18
C ASN A 225 -33.56 -2.47 11.69
N PRO A 226 -33.30 -2.65 10.37
CA PRO A 226 -31.95 -2.53 9.80
C PRO A 226 -31.33 -1.14 9.99
N VAL A 227 -32.13 -0.07 10.01
CA VAL A 227 -31.66 1.31 10.21
C VAL A 227 -31.08 1.50 11.61
N ASN A 228 -31.74 0.95 12.63
CA ASN A 228 -31.25 1.02 14.01
C ASN A 228 -29.93 0.27 14.18
N PHE A 229 -29.79 -0.92 13.58
CA PHE A 229 -28.53 -1.66 13.59
C PHE A 229 -27.39 -0.86 12.91
N LEU A 230 -27.65 -0.29 11.73
CA LEU A 230 -26.64 0.51 11.02
C LEU A 230 -26.25 1.76 11.81
N SER A 231 -27.22 2.47 12.40
CA SER A 231 -26.93 3.63 13.25
C SER A 231 -26.12 3.24 14.50
N TRP A 232 -26.36 2.07 15.09
CA TRP A 232 -25.53 1.56 16.18
C TRP A 232 -24.12 1.24 15.69
N LEU A 233 -23.99 0.54 14.57
CA LEU A 233 -22.69 0.14 14.00
C LEU A 233 -21.86 1.36 13.62
N ASP A 234 -22.47 2.40 13.06
CA ASP A 234 -21.82 3.68 12.76
C ASP A 234 -21.27 4.33 14.05
N GLY A 235 -22.01 4.22 15.16
CA GLY A 235 -21.57 4.68 16.49
C GLY A 235 -20.39 3.88 17.06
N GLU A 236 -20.27 2.59 16.72
CA GLU A 236 -19.09 1.78 17.03
C GLU A 236 -17.90 2.13 16.12
N SER A 237 -18.17 2.73 14.96
CA SER A 237 -17.18 3.20 13.97
C SER A 237 -16.07 2.16 13.67
N PRO A 238 -16.41 0.91 13.31
CA PRO A 238 -15.41 -0.11 13.07
C PRO A 238 -14.56 0.24 11.85
N ARG A 239 -13.24 0.12 12.00
CA ARG A 239 -12.33 0.23 10.86
C ARG A 239 -12.48 -0.97 9.94
N LEU A 240 -12.75 -0.71 8.65
CA LEU A 240 -12.93 -1.73 7.62
C LEU A 240 -11.59 -2.08 6.94
N LEU A 241 -11.37 -3.37 6.69
CA LEU A 241 -10.20 -3.94 6.04
C LEU A 241 -10.63 -4.80 4.84
N HIS A 242 -9.92 -4.67 3.71
CA HIS A 242 -10.12 -5.46 2.50
C HIS A 242 -9.11 -6.61 2.43
N ASN A 243 -9.10 -7.45 3.47
CA ASN A 243 -8.29 -8.66 3.53
C ASN A 243 -8.91 -9.67 4.51
N ASN A 244 -8.57 -10.95 4.34
CA ASN A 244 -9.13 -12.03 5.14
C ASN A 244 -8.35 -12.31 6.45
N PHE A 245 -7.02 -12.28 6.39
CA PHE A 245 -6.16 -12.82 7.47
C PHE A 245 -5.10 -11.86 8.00
N GLY A 246 -4.69 -10.85 7.22
CA GLY A 246 -3.73 -9.86 7.69
C GLY A 246 -4.36 -8.96 8.73
N HIS A 247 -3.69 -8.67 9.84
CA HIS A 247 -4.09 -7.48 10.60
C HIS A 247 -3.94 -6.27 9.67
N SER A 248 -4.60 -5.13 9.95
CA SER A 248 -3.93 -3.90 9.52
C SER A 248 -2.62 -3.96 10.26
N GLU A 249 -1.50 -4.36 9.65
CA GLU A 249 -0.20 -3.94 10.16
C GLU A 249 -0.42 -2.49 10.58
N ALA A 250 -0.23 -2.19 11.88
CA ALA A 250 -0.49 -0.88 12.43
C ALA A 250 0.05 0.07 11.39
N THR A 251 -0.85 0.76 10.66
CA THR A 251 -0.53 1.23 9.29
C THR A 251 0.86 1.77 9.39
N THR A 252 1.86 1.15 8.72
CA THR A 252 3.22 1.69 8.77
C THR A 252 3.02 3.18 8.64
N PRO A 253 3.32 3.96 9.69
CA PRO A 253 2.78 5.31 9.79
C PRO A 253 3.14 5.96 8.48
N MET A 254 2.12 6.41 7.75
CA MET A 254 2.26 6.82 6.35
C MET A 254 3.54 7.63 6.29
N LYS A 255 4.49 7.18 5.48
CA LYS A 255 5.74 7.90 5.33
C LYS A 255 5.34 9.30 4.87
N THR A 256 5.68 10.28 5.68
CA THR A 256 5.36 11.69 5.45
C THR A 256 6.65 12.44 5.26
N LEU A 257 6.56 13.54 4.53
CA LEU A 257 7.63 14.49 4.48
C LEU A 257 7.67 15.27 5.79
N SER A 258 8.76 15.13 6.55
CA SER A 258 8.97 15.84 7.81
C SER A 258 9.31 17.33 7.60
N SER A 259 9.16 18.16 8.63
CA SER A 259 9.61 19.56 8.59
C SER A 259 11.11 19.65 8.33
N LEU A 260 11.53 20.65 7.54
CA LEU A 260 12.95 20.95 7.34
C LEU A 260 13.56 21.56 8.61
N SER A 261 14.72 21.05 9.04
CA SER A 261 15.47 21.60 10.17
C SER A 261 16.03 22.98 9.84
N ALA A 262 16.34 23.77 10.88
CA ALA A 262 17.01 25.05 10.73
C ALA A 262 18.38 24.85 10.05
N GLY A 263 18.52 25.31 8.80
CA GLY A 263 19.72 25.15 7.99
C GLY A 263 19.54 24.28 6.75
N ASN A 264 18.46 23.47 6.66
CA ASN A 264 18.16 22.71 5.46
C ASN A 264 17.42 23.54 4.41
N ARG A 265 17.69 23.22 3.14
CA ARG A 265 17.20 23.95 1.96
C ARG A 265 16.19 23.15 1.16
N LEU A 266 15.34 23.88 0.44
CA LEU A 266 14.44 23.35 -0.59
C LEU A 266 14.99 23.69 -1.97
N PHE A 267 15.44 22.67 -2.69
CA PHE A 267 15.84 22.73 -4.08
C PHE A 267 14.69 22.32 -5.00
N THR A 268 14.48 23.09 -6.05
CA THR A 268 13.46 22.80 -7.05
C THR A 268 14.00 22.99 -8.46
N TYR A 269 13.67 22.09 -9.39
CA TYR A 269 14.10 22.22 -10.79
C TYR A 269 13.13 21.54 -11.76
N LYS A 270 13.29 21.80 -13.06
CA LYS A 270 12.53 21.13 -14.13
C LYS A 270 13.27 19.87 -14.61
N VAL A 271 12.61 18.73 -14.56
CA VAL A 271 13.10 17.46 -15.14
C VAL A 271 12.82 17.49 -16.64
N MET A 272 13.74 18.09 -17.40
CA MET A 272 13.58 18.33 -18.84
C MET A 272 13.48 17.03 -19.66
N TYR A 273 14.08 15.96 -19.15
CA TYR A 273 14.08 14.66 -19.79
C TYR A 273 14.06 13.57 -18.72
N ASP A 274 12.94 12.86 -18.62
CA ASP A 274 12.73 11.83 -17.61
C ASP A 274 12.77 10.43 -18.24
N SER A 275 13.98 9.89 -18.33
CA SER A 275 14.27 8.52 -18.77
C SER A 275 14.45 7.53 -17.62
N GLY A 276 14.28 7.99 -16.37
CA GLY A 276 14.65 7.23 -15.18
C GLY A 276 16.16 7.15 -14.91
N SER A 277 16.99 7.92 -15.63
CA SER A 277 18.45 7.97 -15.39
C SER A 277 18.88 9.01 -14.36
N ALA A 278 18.16 10.13 -14.22
CA ALA A 278 18.45 11.17 -13.23
C ALA A 278 17.23 12.13 -13.07
N PRO A 279 16.40 11.98 -12.02
CA PRO A 279 16.57 11.05 -10.91
C PRO A 279 16.48 9.59 -11.38
N ASN A 280 17.30 8.70 -10.82
CA ASN A 280 17.16 7.26 -11.00
C ASN A 280 16.47 6.68 -9.75
N PRO A 281 15.18 6.31 -9.84
CA PRO A 281 14.38 5.87 -8.70
C PRO A 281 14.50 4.36 -8.41
N ASP A 282 15.26 3.61 -9.22
CA ASP A 282 15.25 2.16 -9.20
C ASP A 282 15.93 1.58 -7.95
N HIS A 283 15.60 0.33 -7.66
CA HIS A 283 16.22 -0.47 -6.59
C HIS A 283 16.07 0.14 -5.18
N SER A 284 14.97 0.86 -4.94
CA SER A 284 14.60 1.39 -3.61
C SER A 284 15.54 2.46 -3.06
N VAL A 285 16.42 3.01 -3.90
CA VAL A 285 17.30 4.15 -3.58
C VAL A 285 17.22 5.12 -4.74
N CYS A 286 16.66 6.31 -4.52
CA CYS A 286 16.67 7.35 -5.53
C CYS A 286 18.04 8.04 -5.55
N THR A 287 18.61 8.16 -6.75
CA THR A 287 19.92 8.79 -6.97
C THR A 287 19.79 9.96 -7.93
N LEU A 288 20.51 11.03 -7.62
CA LEU A 288 20.74 12.17 -8.52
C LEU A 288 22.24 12.24 -8.77
N ALA A 289 22.70 11.54 -9.80
CA ALA A 289 24.12 11.46 -10.16
C ALA A 289 24.48 12.36 -11.35
N LEU A 290 23.64 12.41 -12.39
CA LEU A 290 23.97 13.07 -13.66
C LEU A 290 23.33 14.46 -13.76
N CYS A 291 22.09 14.60 -13.27
CA CYS A 291 21.34 15.85 -13.34
C CYS A 291 21.81 16.91 -12.34
N LYS A 292 21.71 18.20 -12.71
CA LYS A 292 21.84 19.37 -11.83
C LYS A 292 23.13 19.41 -10.99
N PRO A 293 24.31 19.59 -11.63
CA PRO A 293 25.59 19.63 -10.93
C PRO A 293 25.66 20.72 -9.85
N ALA A 294 25.02 21.89 -10.08
CA ALA A 294 24.99 22.97 -9.09
C ALA A 294 24.32 22.52 -7.77
N ILE A 295 23.13 21.91 -7.85
CA ILE A 295 22.44 21.35 -6.68
C ILE A 295 23.31 20.28 -6.00
N ARG A 296 23.84 19.33 -6.76
CA ARG A 296 24.64 18.21 -6.22
C ARG A 296 25.89 18.69 -5.49
N ARG A 297 26.53 19.76 -5.96
CA ARG A 297 27.73 20.33 -5.37
C ARG A 297 27.50 20.89 -3.96
N VAL A 298 26.31 21.43 -3.69
CA VAL A 298 26.05 22.22 -2.47
C VAL A 298 25.00 21.62 -1.53
N ALA A 299 24.19 20.65 -1.98
CA ALA A 299 23.16 20.04 -1.15
C ALA A 299 23.77 19.21 0.00
N ASN A 300 23.13 19.28 1.17
CA ASN A 300 23.52 18.56 2.37
C ASN A 300 22.48 17.49 2.74
N VAL A 301 22.88 16.56 3.60
CA VAL A 301 21.95 15.61 4.22
C VAL A 301 20.82 16.37 4.93
N GLY A 302 19.59 15.95 4.67
CA GLY A 302 18.36 16.58 5.16
C GLY A 302 17.74 17.60 4.21
N ASP A 303 18.45 18.07 3.18
CA ASP A 303 17.89 18.98 2.18
C ASP A 303 16.80 18.28 1.36
N LEU A 304 15.85 19.06 0.84
CA LEU A 304 14.74 18.56 0.04
C LEU A 304 14.95 18.91 -1.42
N VAL A 305 14.80 17.93 -2.32
CA VAL A 305 14.88 18.15 -3.77
C VAL A 305 13.57 17.74 -4.42
N VAL A 306 12.97 18.65 -5.18
CA VAL A 306 11.70 18.45 -5.89
C VAL A 306 11.90 18.69 -7.38
N GLY A 307 11.57 17.69 -8.18
CA GLY A 307 11.59 17.79 -9.64
C GLY A 307 10.19 17.97 -10.20
N PHE A 308 10.02 18.98 -11.06
CA PHE A 308 8.78 19.23 -11.79
C PHE A 308 8.87 18.81 -13.24
N ALA A 309 7.75 18.42 -13.84
CA ALA A 309 7.68 18.16 -15.27
C ALA A 309 7.96 19.45 -16.08
N PRO A 310 8.37 19.34 -17.36
CA PRO A 310 8.56 20.50 -18.21
C PRO A 310 7.28 21.34 -18.35
N GLY A 311 7.48 22.64 -18.60
CA GLY A 311 6.39 23.64 -18.64
C GLY A 311 5.95 24.10 -17.25
N ASP A 312 4.86 24.85 -17.20
CA ASP A 312 4.43 25.53 -15.96
C ASP A 312 3.23 24.85 -15.31
N SER A 313 3.00 23.57 -15.65
CA SER A 313 1.94 22.77 -15.05
C SER A 313 2.12 22.60 -13.54
N GLY A 314 3.36 22.59 -13.04
CA GLY A 314 3.63 22.29 -11.63
C GLY A 314 3.42 20.83 -11.27
N ARG A 315 3.38 19.93 -12.26
CA ARG A 315 3.27 18.48 -12.03
C ARG A 315 4.57 17.95 -11.43
N LEU A 316 4.49 17.26 -10.31
CA LEU A 316 5.65 16.65 -9.67
C LEU A 316 6.08 15.41 -10.46
N VAL A 317 7.37 15.31 -10.74
CA VAL A 317 8.03 14.10 -11.24
C VAL A 317 8.56 13.29 -10.07
N TYR A 318 9.18 13.95 -9.08
CA TYR A 318 9.62 13.30 -7.86
C TYR A 318 9.87 14.30 -6.72
N CYS A 319 9.96 13.78 -5.51
CA CYS A 319 10.35 14.48 -4.30
C CYS A 319 11.25 13.57 -3.47
N MET A 320 12.41 14.04 -3.01
CA MET A 320 13.29 13.26 -2.14
C MET A 320 13.95 14.12 -1.06
N ARG A 321 14.04 13.59 0.17
CA ARG A 321 14.96 14.12 1.17
C ARG A 321 16.33 13.50 0.97
N VAL A 322 17.39 14.30 0.89
CA VAL A 322 18.76 13.81 0.77
C VAL A 322 19.11 13.04 2.04
N THR A 323 19.30 11.72 1.94
CA THR A 323 19.73 10.89 3.08
C THR A 323 21.23 10.72 3.12
N HIS A 324 21.90 10.74 1.96
CA HIS A 324 23.37 10.70 1.88
C HIS A 324 23.87 11.59 0.73
N VAL A 325 25.07 12.11 0.92
CA VAL A 325 25.86 12.80 -0.09
C VAL A 325 27.16 12.03 -0.22
N LEU A 326 27.45 11.52 -1.42
CA LEU A 326 28.71 10.83 -1.71
C LEU A 326 29.48 11.63 -2.74
N THR A 327 30.79 11.68 -2.62
CA THR A 327 31.63 12.06 -3.78
C THR A 327 31.48 11.01 -4.88
N TRP A 328 31.78 11.37 -6.13
CA TRP A 328 31.80 10.38 -7.21
C TRP A 328 32.73 9.20 -6.94
N ALA A 329 33.89 9.43 -6.32
CA ALA A 329 34.81 8.35 -5.96
C ALA A 329 34.17 7.34 -5.01
N GLU A 330 33.48 7.82 -3.98
CA GLU A 330 32.76 6.98 -3.02
C GLU A 330 31.57 6.25 -3.68
N TYR A 331 30.81 6.95 -4.52
CA TYR A 331 29.67 6.34 -5.23
C TYR A 331 30.12 5.16 -6.11
N ILE A 332 31.20 5.36 -6.88
CA ILE A 332 31.79 4.32 -7.74
C ILE A 332 32.25 3.11 -6.91
N GLU A 333 32.93 3.32 -5.78
CA GLU A 333 33.41 2.22 -4.95
C GLU A 333 32.27 1.42 -4.31
N VAL A 334 31.21 2.10 -3.86
CA VAL A 334 30.00 1.44 -3.31
C VAL A 334 29.28 0.65 -4.39
N CYS A 335 29.08 1.23 -5.58
CA CYS A 335 28.45 0.56 -6.72
C CYS A 335 29.26 -0.66 -7.21
N ASN A 336 30.59 -0.62 -7.10
CA ASN A 336 31.45 -1.77 -7.41
C ASN A 336 31.52 -2.82 -6.29
N GLY A 337 30.81 -2.63 -5.17
CA GLY A 337 30.78 -3.55 -4.05
C GLY A 337 32.09 -3.64 -3.25
N ARG A 338 32.96 -2.63 -3.37
CA ARG A 338 34.33 -2.65 -2.81
C ARG A 338 34.43 -2.05 -1.41
N SER A 339 33.47 -1.23 -1.01
CA SER A 339 33.40 -0.70 0.35
C SER A 339 31.97 -0.33 0.71
N ALA A 340 31.50 -0.73 1.89
CA ALA A 340 30.36 -0.06 2.50
C ALA A 340 30.88 1.27 3.06
N HIS A 341 30.55 2.37 2.40
CA HIS A 341 30.75 3.70 2.99
C HIS A 341 30.14 3.65 4.41
N SER A 342 30.90 4.04 5.45
CA SER A 342 30.55 3.70 6.84
C SER A 342 29.20 4.25 7.30
N SER A 343 28.70 5.29 6.64
CA SER A 343 27.37 5.86 6.88
C SER A 343 26.23 5.17 6.11
N ILE A 344 26.52 4.30 5.14
CA ILE A 344 25.52 3.61 4.31
C ILE A 344 25.27 2.20 4.84
N GLU A 345 24.00 1.90 5.11
CA GLU A 345 23.58 0.55 5.50
C GLU A 345 23.90 -0.50 4.43
N ALA A 346 24.25 -1.71 4.87
CA ALA A 346 24.59 -2.81 3.97
C ALA A 346 23.47 -3.16 2.97
N SER A 347 22.21 -3.01 3.37
CA SER A 347 21.02 -3.16 2.52
C SER A 347 21.01 -2.16 1.37
N THR A 348 21.23 -0.88 1.67
CA THR A 348 21.32 0.22 0.71
C THR A 348 22.54 0.04 -0.20
N ALA A 349 23.71 -0.26 0.35
CA ALA A 349 24.92 -0.53 -0.44
C ALA A 349 24.71 -1.67 -1.45
N LYS A 350 24.03 -2.75 -1.04
CA LYS A 350 23.68 -3.85 -1.95
C LYS A 350 22.79 -3.39 -3.11
N GLN A 351 21.84 -2.49 -2.88
CA GLN A 351 21.00 -1.96 -3.96
C GLN A 351 21.79 -1.05 -4.91
N LEU A 352 22.72 -0.25 -4.39
CA LEU A 352 23.56 0.64 -5.20
C LEU A 352 24.45 -0.14 -6.19
N THR A 353 24.81 -1.39 -5.91
CA THR A 353 25.53 -2.22 -6.90
C THR A 353 24.75 -2.47 -8.20
N LYS A 354 23.42 -2.31 -8.16
CA LYS A 354 22.54 -2.44 -9.33
C LYS A 354 22.41 -1.14 -10.13
N LYS A 355 23.00 -0.04 -9.66
CA LYS A 355 23.04 1.25 -10.38
C LYS A 355 24.11 1.31 -11.46
N VAL A 356 24.97 0.29 -11.54
CA VAL A 356 25.92 0.13 -12.65
C VAL A 356 25.16 -0.41 -13.87
N PRO A 357 25.12 0.34 -14.99
CA PRO A 357 24.39 -0.08 -16.17
C PRO A 357 25.07 -1.30 -16.82
N LYS A 358 24.26 -2.21 -17.36
CA LYS A 358 24.76 -3.40 -18.06
C LYS A 358 24.94 -3.19 -19.57
N ASN A 359 24.19 -2.25 -20.15
CA ASN A 359 24.20 -1.94 -21.58
C ASN A 359 23.54 -0.57 -21.84
N ALA A 360 23.55 -0.13 -23.09
CA ALA A 360 23.03 1.18 -23.51
C ALA A 360 21.51 1.40 -23.28
N ALA A 361 20.73 0.34 -23.02
CA ALA A 361 19.31 0.44 -22.71
C ALA A 361 19.01 0.45 -21.19
N ASP A 362 20.05 0.32 -20.36
CA ASP A 362 19.94 0.33 -18.90
C ASP A 362 19.94 1.77 -18.36
N SER A 363 19.05 2.07 -17.42
CA SER A 363 18.89 3.39 -16.79
C SER A 363 19.95 3.69 -15.72
N GLY A 364 20.78 2.71 -15.35
CA GLY A 364 21.84 2.85 -14.36
C GLY A 364 22.69 4.11 -14.55
N ASP A 365 22.89 4.85 -13.46
CA ASP A 365 23.50 6.18 -13.44
C ASP A 365 24.94 6.19 -12.87
N CYS A 366 25.42 5.06 -12.36
CA CYS A 366 26.84 4.87 -12.02
C CYS A 366 27.65 4.51 -13.27
N ILE A 367 27.71 5.47 -14.20
CA ILE A 367 28.28 5.27 -15.54
C ILE A 367 29.81 5.48 -15.59
N TRP A 368 30.38 6.18 -14.61
CA TRP A 368 31.81 6.48 -14.56
C TRP A 368 32.56 5.39 -13.80
N THR A 369 33.73 4.97 -14.30
CA THR A 369 34.55 3.91 -13.69
C THR A 369 35.63 4.44 -12.75
N LYS A 370 36.02 5.71 -12.92
CA LYS A 370 36.98 6.44 -12.08
C LYS A 370 36.57 7.89 -11.96
N ALA A 371 36.74 8.47 -10.77
CA ALA A 371 36.49 9.88 -10.52
C ALA A 371 37.74 10.76 -10.67
N SER A 372 38.94 10.19 -10.57
CA SER A 372 40.22 10.93 -10.59
C SER A 372 40.71 11.29 -11.98
N GLN A 373 40.20 10.62 -13.01
CA GLN A 373 40.59 10.83 -14.40
C GLN A 373 39.43 10.44 -15.32
N TYR A 374 39.32 11.14 -16.44
CA TYR A 374 38.36 10.78 -17.47
C TYR A 374 38.67 9.40 -18.04
N GLU A 375 37.67 8.52 -17.97
CA GLU A 375 37.56 7.31 -18.76
C GLU A 375 36.20 7.32 -19.47
N ARG A 376 36.11 6.62 -20.60
CA ARG A 376 34.86 6.54 -21.35
C ARG A 376 33.76 5.96 -20.45
N ALA A 377 32.62 6.66 -20.36
CA ALA A 377 31.46 6.19 -19.62
C ALA A 377 31.03 4.80 -20.09
N LEU A 378 30.52 4.01 -19.14
CA LEU A 378 29.80 2.79 -19.44
C LEU A 378 28.58 3.11 -20.31
N PRO A 379 28.26 2.29 -21.33
CA PRO A 379 27.04 2.46 -22.10
C PRO A 379 25.82 2.44 -21.17
N SER A 380 25.01 3.49 -21.24
CA SER A 380 23.80 3.71 -20.44
C SER A 380 22.81 4.52 -21.25
N PHE A 381 21.54 4.42 -20.89
CA PHE A 381 20.46 5.15 -21.54
C PHE A 381 20.55 6.66 -21.35
N SER A 382 21.35 7.13 -20.37
CA SER A 382 21.70 8.55 -20.21
C SER A 382 22.37 9.16 -21.44
N GLY A 383 23.14 8.36 -22.21
CA GLY A 383 23.80 8.81 -23.44
C GLY A 383 25.03 9.71 -23.22
N HIS A 384 25.64 9.68 -22.04
CA HIS A 384 26.89 10.38 -21.74
C HIS A 384 28.07 9.59 -22.33
N ILE A 385 28.88 10.22 -23.18
CA ILE A 385 29.92 9.54 -23.97
C ILE A 385 31.21 10.35 -24.17
N GLU A 386 31.21 11.64 -23.82
CA GLU A 386 32.31 12.57 -24.10
C GLU A 386 33.00 13.07 -22.82
N ALA A 387 34.23 13.60 -22.97
CA ALA A 387 34.98 14.19 -21.87
C ALA A 387 34.25 15.37 -21.21
N GLY A 388 33.52 16.17 -21.99
CA GLY A 388 32.70 17.26 -21.46
C GLY A 388 31.53 16.77 -20.59
N ASP A 389 31.07 15.52 -20.76
CA ASP A 389 30.07 14.91 -19.87
C ASP A 389 30.71 14.58 -18.52
N PHE A 390 31.94 14.07 -18.52
CA PHE A 390 32.70 13.83 -17.30
C PHE A 390 33.00 15.10 -16.53
N GLU A 391 33.44 16.18 -17.21
CA GLU A 391 33.68 17.46 -16.54
C GLU A 391 32.40 17.98 -15.87
N HIS A 392 31.28 17.92 -16.58
CA HIS A 392 29.97 18.32 -16.08
C HIS A 392 29.51 17.46 -14.90
N ASP A 393 29.52 16.14 -15.05
CA ASP A 393 28.96 15.23 -14.06
C ASP A 393 29.82 15.14 -12.82
N VAL A 394 31.13 14.96 -13.02
CA VAL A 394 32.11 14.59 -12.00
C VAL A 394 32.82 15.81 -11.45
N LEU A 395 33.46 16.63 -12.29
CA LEU A 395 34.30 17.73 -11.81
C LEU A 395 33.48 18.93 -11.32
N HIS A 396 32.37 19.24 -11.98
CA HIS A 396 31.50 20.37 -11.61
C HIS A 396 30.36 19.96 -10.69
N GLY A 397 29.84 18.74 -10.85
CA GLY A 397 28.79 18.20 -10.00
C GLY A 397 29.31 17.67 -8.67
N CYS A 398 30.54 17.16 -8.64
CA CYS A 398 31.32 16.68 -7.49
C CYS A 398 30.73 15.50 -6.72
N ASN A 399 29.47 15.61 -6.34
CA ASN A 399 28.77 14.66 -5.50
C ASN A 399 27.61 13.98 -6.25
N VAL A 400 27.17 12.86 -5.69
CA VAL A 400 25.94 12.15 -6.04
C VAL A 400 25.05 12.22 -4.81
N LEU A 401 23.79 12.64 -5.00
CA LEU A 401 22.80 12.69 -3.92
C LEU A 401 22.00 11.40 -3.90
N LEU A 402 21.82 10.83 -2.71
CA LEU A 402 21.11 9.58 -2.50
C LEU A 402 19.94 9.81 -1.55
N SER A 403 18.86 9.07 -1.78
CA SER A 403 17.70 9.05 -0.88
C SER A 403 17.04 7.68 -0.81
N THR A 404 16.78 7.23 0.42
CA THR A 404 15.83 6.16 0.74
C THR A 404 14.46 6.72 1.17
N GLU A 405 14.33 8.04 1.26
CA GLU A 405 13.13 8.79 1.64
C GLU A 405 12.63 9.61 0.44
N PHE A 406 12.07 8.92 -0.55
CA PHE A 406 11.65 9.53 -1.81
C PHE A 406 10.28 9.04 -2.30
N TRP A 407 9.69 9.84 -3.18
CA TRP A 407 8.51 9.49 -3.97
C TRP A 407 8.76 9.88 -5.42
N TYR A 408 8.64 8.92 -6.32
CA TYR A 408 8.79 9.13 -7.76
C TYR A 408 7.46 8.88 -8.47
N PHE A 409 6.94 9.89 -9.17
CA PHE A 409 5.65 9.87 -9.87
C PHE A 409 5.81 9.79 -11.40
N GLY A 410 7.02 10.06 -11.92
CA GLY A 410 7.35 9.94 -13.33
C GLY A 410 6.43 10.77 -14.23
N ASN A 411 5.77 10.11 -15.19
CA ASN A 411 4.90 10.76 -16.17
C ASN A 411 3.49 11.10 -15.62
N GLY A 412 3.16 10.61 -14.43
CA GLY A 412 1.91 10.92 -13.73
C GLY A 412 0.70 10.08 -14.15
N GLU A 413 0.91 8.98 -14.87
CA GLU A 413 -0.16 8.08 -15.33
C GLU A 413 -0.90 7.38 -14.19
N LYS A 414 -0.17 7.05 -13.12
CA LYS A 414 -0.74 6.39 -11.92
C LYS A 414 -1.15 7.40 -10.87
N THR A 415 -0.26 8.35 -10.57
CA THR A 415 -0.48 9.38 -9.56
C THR A 415 -0.05 10.73 -10.13
N ASN A 416 -1.02 11.61 -10.35
CA ASN A 416 -0.76 12.96 -10.83
C ASN A 416 -0.90 13.96 -9.68
N ILE A 417 0.23 14.43 -9.15
CA ILE A 417 0.27 15.49 -8.14
C ILE A 417 0.76 16.77 -8.81
N GLN A 418 -0.01 17.84 -8.68
CA GLN A 418 0.24 19.09 -9.35
C GLN A 418 0.03 20.24 -8.37
N LEU A 419 0.95 21.19 -8.33
CA LEU A 419 0.77 22.41 -7.55
C LEU A 419 -0.39 23.20 -8.14
N SER A 420 -1.48 23.33 -7.39
CA SER A 420 -2.62 24.17 -7.78
C SER A 420 -2.21 25.65 -7.80
N ASP A 421 -2.92 26.46 -8.58
CA ASP A 421 -2.71 27.90 -8.66
C ASP A 421 -2.65 28.55 -7.26
N GLY A 422 -1.64 29.40 -7.04
CA GLY A 422 -1.42 30.07 -5.77
C GLY A 422 0.06 30.20 -5.39
N VAL A 423 0.31 30.46 -4.11
CA VAL A 423 1.64 30.76 -3.56
C VAL A 423 2.68 29.68 -3.82
N LEU A 424 2.29 28.39 -3.82
CA LEU A 424 3.20 27.27 -4.09
C LEU A 424 3.71 27.27 -5.53
N HIS A 425 3.03 27.93 -6.47
CA HIS A 425 3.48 28.06 -7.86
C HIS A 425 4.85 28.75 -7.96
N ASN A 426 5.24 29.56 -6.96
CA ASN A 426 6.56 30.18 -6.87
C ASN A 426 7.72 29.18 -6.69
N LEU A 427 7.41 27.92 -6.34
CA LEU A 427 8.37 26.83 -6.28
C LEU A 427 8.74 26.29 -7.67
N ILE A 428 7.92 26.56 -8.70
CA ILE A 428 8.20 26.11 -10.06
C ILE A 428 9.24 27.07 -10.66
N PRO A 429 10.44 26.59 -11.05
CA PRO A 429 11.41 27.43 -11.71
C PRO A 429 10.99 27.72 -13.16
N GLY A 430 11.25 28.94 -13.65
CA GLY A 430 11.05 29.27 -15.05
C GLY A 430 12.00 28.45 -15.96
N ARG A 431 13.31 28.54 -15.67
CA ARG A 431 14.42 27.73 -16.20
C ARG A 431 15.40 27.43 -15.06
N GLY A 432 16.30 26.46 -15.26
CA GLY A 432 17.34 26.12 -14.30
C GLY A 432 16.78 25.53 -13.01
N HIS A 433 17.28 26.00 -11.87
CA HIS A 433 16.84 25.58 -10.54
C HIS A 433 16.71 26.73 -9.54
N LYS A 434 16.07 26.46 -8.40
CA LYS A 434 16.10 27.33 -7.20
C LYS A 434 16.79 26.57 -6.08
N SER A 435 17.78 27.18 -5.43
CA SER A 435 18.55 26.57 -4.34
C SER A 435 18.05 26.89 -2.92
N ASN A 436 17.25 27.95 -2.78
CA ASN A 436 16.75 28.43 -1.49
C ASN A 436 15.25 28.70 -1.59
N ALA A 437 14.47 27.81 -2.22
CA ALA A 437 13.06 28.07 -2.47
C ALA A 437 12.25 28.23 -1.17
N ASN A 438 12.81 27.81 -0.02
CA ASN A 438 12.25 27.99 1.31
C ASN A 438 12.66 29.28 2.04
N SER A 439 13.44 30.17 1.42
CA SER A 439 13.83 31.47 2.00
C SER A 439 12.75 32.55 1.87
N ALA A 440 11.78 32.37 0.96
CA ALA A 440 10.67 33.29 0.80
C ALA A 440 9.65 33.11 1.94
N VAL A 441 9.45 34.18 2.71
CA VAL A 441 8.33 34.28 3.67
C VAL A 441 7.13 34.82 2.93
N VAL A 442 6.03 34.09 2.99
CA VAL A 442 4.75 34.47 2.41
C VAL A 442 3.87 35.01 3.52
N ASP A 443 3.30 36.19 3.29
CA ASP A 443 2.36 36.89 4.18
C ASP A 443 2.92 37.19 5.59
N GLY A 444 4.25 37.30 5.70
CA GLY A 444 4.95 37.70 6.93
C GLY A 444 5.08 36.60 8.00
N THR A 445 4.48 35.41 7.81
CA THR A 445 4.48 34.35 8.84
C THR A 445 4.75 32.93 8.31
N ASN A 446 4.43 32.61 7.05
CA ASN A 446 4.51 31.24 6.53
C ASN A 446 5.69 31.06 5.57
N ARG A 447 6.54 30.06 5.81
CA ARG A 447 7.62 29.69 4.88
C ARG A 447 7.11 28.74 3.79
N LEU A 448 7.60 28.90 2.56
CA LEU A 448 7.18 28.09 1.41
C LEU A 448 7.39 26.58 1.59
N ASP A 449 8.44 26.16 2.30
CA ASP A 449 8.66 24.75 2.62
C ASP A 449 7.57 24.17 3.51
N HIS A 450 7.14 24.87 4.55
CA HIS A 450 6.06 24.40 5.42
C HIS A 450 4.76 24.20 4.64
N LEU A 451 4.41 25.15 3.78
CA LEU A 451 3.22 25.05 2.92
C LEU A 451 3.34 23.88 1.94
N PHE A 452 4.52 23.69 1.34
CA PHE A 452 4.76 22.58 0.43
C PHE A 452 4.65 21.24 1.14
N ILE A 453 5.26 21.09 2.33
CA ILE A 453 5.22 19.87 3.12
C ILE A 453 3.79 19.51 3.52
N GLN A 454 3.00 20.49 3.97
CA GLN A 454 1.58 20.29 4.29
C GLN A 454 0.80 19.84 3.06
N PHE A 455 0.94 20.56 1.94
CA PHE A 455 0.31 20.20 0.67
C PHE A 455 0.70 18.78 0.25
N PHE A 456 1.99 18.46 0.26
CA PHE A 456 2.52 17.18 -0.19
C PHE A 456 1.97 16.03 0.65
N ASN A 457 2.00 16.16 1.98
CA ASN A 457 1.45 15.14 2.88
C ASN A 457 -0.07 14.95 2.70
N GLN A 458 -0.83 16.02 2.46
CA GLN A 458 -2.26 15.89 2.10
C GLN A 458 -2.48 15.12 0.80
N GLN A 459 -1.60 15.30 -0.20
CA GLN A 459 -1.68 14.52 -1.44
C GLN A 459 -1.32 13.06 -1.20
N LEU A 460 -0.31 12.76 -0.36
CA LEU A 460 0.01 11.38 0.02
C LEU A 460 -1.21 10.69 0.66
N GLU A 461 -1.90 11.36 1.58
CA GLU A 461 -3.13 10.84 2.21
C GLU A 461 -4.24 10.61 1.20
N LYS A 462 -4.54 11.63 0.38
CA LYS A 462 -5.58 11.59 -0.64
C LYS A 462 -5.39 10.44 -1.63
N HIS A 463 -4.15 10.16 -2.01
CA HIS A 463 -3.80 9.10 -2.94
C HIS A 463 -3.44 7.77 -2.24
N ASN A 464 -3.55 7.70 -0.91
CA ASN A 464 -3.20 6.53 -0.08
C ASN A 464 -1.78 6.01 -0.35
N LEU A 465 -0.81 6.91 -0.52
CA LEU A 465 0.59 6.60 -0.77
C LEU A 465 1.34 6.43 0.55
N ARG A 466 1.48 5.20 1.02
CA ARG A 466 1.91 4.92 2.40
C ARG A 466 3.41 4.75 2.61
N GLU A 467 4.15 4.40 1.56
CA GLU A 467 5.59 4.08 1.63
C GLU A 467 6.45 5.03 0.80
N TYR A 468 7.76 5.02 1.02
CA TYR A 468 8.70 5.60 0.06
C TYR A 468 8.80 4.71 -1.19
N GLY A 469 9.01 5.30 -2.37
CA GLY A 469 9.31 4.54 -3.57
C GLY A 469 8.70 5.07 -4.87
N VAL A 470 8.44 4.14 -5.78
CA VAL A 470 8.08 4.39 -7.18
C VAL A 470 6.57 4.23 -7.37
N TYR A 471 5.92 5.31 -7.76
CA TYR A 471 4.47 5.44 -7.95
C TYR A 471 4.07 5.80 -9.38
N GLY A 472 5.01 5.79 -10.32
CA GLY A 472 4.77 6.02 -11.74
C GLY A 472 5.93 5.52 -12.58
N THR A 473 5.81 5.68 -13.89
CA THR A 473 6.84 5.28 -14.87
C THR A 473 7.51 6.50 -15.48
N PRO A 474 8.79 6.42 -15.88
CA PRO A 474 9.44 7.52 -16.58
C PRO A 474 8.65 8.00 -17.80
N ALA A 475 8.72 9.30 -18.09
CA ALA A 475 8.05 9.88 -19.27
C ALA A 475 8.57 9.32 -20.59
N ILE A 476 9.78 8.76 -20.59
CA ILE A 476 10.45 8.27 -21.77
C ILE A 476 10.84 6.81 -21.56
N THR A 477 10.30 5.95 -22.42
CA THR A 477 10.57 4.51 -22.38
C THR A 477 11.76 4.18 -23.29
N PRO A 478 12.67 3.29 -22.91
CA PRO A 478 13.78 2.90 -23.77
C PRO A 478 13.28 2.28 -25.08
N ASN A 479 13.55 2.94 -26.21
CA ASN A 479 13.43 2.33 -27.52
C ASN A 479 14.83 2.09 -28.11
N PRO A 480 15.36 0.85 -28.07
CA PRO A 480 16.70 0.53 -28.56
C PRO A 480 16.87 0.68 -30.09
N LEU A 481 15.81 1.06 -30.81
CA LEU A 481 15.82 1.29 -32.27
C LEU A 481 15.90 2.78 -32.65
N ASN A 482 15.95 3.70 -31.68
CA ASN A 482 15.97 5.14 -31.94
C ASN A 482 17.21 5.82 -31.35
N ASP A 483 18.32 5.82 -32.10
CA ASP A 483 19.58 6.48 -31.73
C ASP A 483 19.41 8.00 -31.50
N GLU A 484 18.35 8.62 -32.03
CA GLU A 484 18.11 10.06 -31.93
C GLU A 484 17.70 10.52 -30.51
N GLU A 485 17.14 9.60 -29.70
CA GLU A 485 16.80 9.85 -28.30
C GLU A 485 18.01 9.76 -27.37
N ILE A 486 19.05 9.00 -27.76
CA ILE A 486 20.28 8.84 -27.00
C ILE A 486 21.04 10.19 -26.99
N GLY A 487 21.25 10.75 -25.79
CA GLY A 487 21.92 12.04 -25.60
C GLY A 487 21.03 13.28 -25.73
N LYS A 488 19.71 13.13 -25.96
CA LYS A 488 18.76 14.26 -25.87
C LYS A 488 18.64 14.79 -24.45
N CYS A 489 18.68 13.89 -23.46
CA CYS A 489 18.79 14.22 -22.03
C CYS A 489 19.93 15.20 -21.77
N ARG A 490 21.15 14.81 -22.14
CA ARG A 490 22.39 15.59 -22.04
C ARG A 490 22.25 16.98 -22.66
N ARG A 491 21.70 17.10 -23.88
CA ARG A 491 21.55 18.40 -24.56
C ARG A 491 20.58 19.32 -23.83
N LEU A 492 19.37 18.84 -23.54
CA LEU A 492 18.34 19.63 -22.87
C LEU A 492 18.75 20.03 -21.45
N GLN A 493 19.50 19.19 -20.76
CA GLN A 493 20.00 19.49 -19.43
C GLN A 493 21.05 20.62 -19.47
N ARG A 494 22.03 20.55 -20.38
CA ARG A 494 23.04 21.60 -20.51
C ARG A 494 22.43 22.96 -20.84
N ASP A 495 21.44 22.99 -21.73
CA ASP A 495 20.75 24.23 -22.08
C ASP A 495 19.99 24.83 -20.88
N ASP A 496 19.43 23.99 -20.00
CA ASP A 496 18.73 24.43 -18.80
C ASP A 496 19.69 24.89 -17.69
N ASP A 497 20.85 24.23 -17.54
CA ASP A 497 21.87 24.53 -16.51
C ASP A 497 22.63 25.86 -16.79
N LEU A 498 22.67 26.34 -18.04
CA LEU A 498 23.25 27.65 -18.39
C LEU A 498 22.49 28.85 -17.80
N HIS A 499 21.32 28.63 -17.22
CA HIS A 499 20.45 29.65 -16.66
C HIS A 499 20.36 29.60 -15.12
N ASP A 500 21.27 28.88 -14.48
CA ASP A 500 21.33 28.78 -13.02
C ASP A 500 21.82 30.10 -12.39
N ASP A 501 21.16 30.55 -11.31
CA ASP A 501 21.42 31.82 -10.61
C ASP A 501 22.69 31.79 -9.71
N GLU A 502 23.58 30.80 -9.84
CA GLU A 502 24.77 30.63 -8.98
C GLU A 502 26.10 30.94 -9.68
N ASP A 503 27.15 31.18 -8.87
CA ASP A 503 28.52 31.46 -9.30
C ASP A 503 29.05 30.44 -10.34
N PRO A 504 29.95 30.85 -11.25
CA PRO A 504 30.47 29.99 -12.31
C PRO A 504 31.00 28.66 -11.78
N PRO A 505 30.88 27.57 -12.57
CA PRO A 505 31.16 26.21 -12.09
C PRO A 505 32.61 26.08 -11.64
N THR A 506 32.81 26.06 -10.33
CA THR A 506 34.10 25.73 -9.71
C THR A 506 34.29 24.23 -9.76
N ARG A 507 35.47 23.80 -10.22
CA ARG A 507 35.86 22.39 -10.16
C ARG A 507 36.10 22.01 -8.70
N CYS A 508 35.59 20.85 -8.32
CA CYS A 508 36.20 20.06 -7.27
C CYS A 508 37.47 19.39 -7.83
#